data_AF-A0A178T463-F1
#
_entry.id   AF-A0A178T463-F1
#
_cell.length_a   1.000
_cell.length_b   1.000
_cell.length_c   1.000
_cell.angle_alpha   90.00
_cell.angle_beta   90.00
_cell.angle_gamma   90.00
#
_symmetry.space_group_name_H-M   'P 1'
#
loop_
_entity.id
_entity.type
_entity.pdbx_description
1 polymer ?
#
loop_
_entity_poly.entity_id
_entity_poly.type
_entity_poly.pdbx_seq_one_letter_code
_entity_poly.pdbx_strand_id
1 'polypeptide(L)'
;MQMLFVLMLSIGLMNHVIIIPVLLEIAGRNAWISTVIGLILLVMFLPLVYFPIKQSQQTHIFQWLKENTGAPIAYFIASVTCIYLLIVSIVTLKDTTIMISLFEIFKEAGMRLPIAIGQTLSVVGGLIIGQAAINAGLSGPGTLVVMATSVIATFTLANQSLAGTVSILRFIVLAASSMLGLFGFVASMFFVLIYVANLTSFV
;
A
#
# COMPACT_ATOMS: atom_id res chain seq x y z
N MET A 1 -11.99 3.54 -14.64
CA MET A 1 -13.23 3.23 -13.88
C MET A 1 -13.06 2.00 -12.97
N GLN A 2 -12.71 0.81 -13.47
CA GLN A 2 -12.52 -0.38 -12.62
C GLN A 2 -11.50 -0.22 -11.49
N MET A 3 -10.34 0.40 -11.74
CA MET A 3 -9.31 0.60 -10.71
C MET A 3 -9.78 1.53 -9.56
N LEU A 4 -10.65 2.49 -9.87
CA LEU A 4 -11.23 3.42 -8.89
C LEU A 4 -12.29 2.73 -8.02
N PHE A 5 -13.08 1.82 -8.61
CA PHE A 5 -13.99 0.95 -7.87
C PHE A 5 -13.25 -0.03 -6.96
N VAL A 6 -12.17 -0.65 -7.45
CA VAL A 6 -11.33 -1.55 -6.62
C VAL A 6 -10.67 -0.79 -5.46
N LEU A 7 -10.19 0.44 -5.69
CA LEU A 7 -9.65 1.30 -4.63
C LEU A 7 -10.71 1.67 -3.59
N MET A 8 -11.92 2.08 -3.99
CA MET A 8 -13.02 2.35 -3.05
C MET A 8 -13.43 1.11 -2.25
N LEU A 9 -13.46 -0.06 -2.89
CA LEU A 9 -13.82 -1.32 -2.25
C LEU A 9 -12.71 -1.76 -1.26
N SER A 10 -11.44 -1.56 -1.61
CA SER A 10 -10.29 -1.82 -0.73
C SER A 10 -10.27 -0.89 0.48
N ILE A 11 -10.55 0.40 0.30
CA ILE A 11 -10.64 1.37 1.39
C ILE A 11 -11.85 1.06 2.28
N GLY A 12 -12.98 0.69 1.67
CA GLY A 12 -14.19 0.26 2.38
C GLY A 12 -13.98 -1.01 3.21
N LEU A 13 -13.33 -2.03 2.66
CA LEU A 13 -12.98 -3.25 3.38
C LEU A 13 -11.95 -2.99 4.49
N MET A 14 -10.97 -2.12 4.25
CA MET A 14 -9.95 -1.81 5.26
C MET A 14 -10.56 -1.08 6.47
N ASN A 15 -11.50 -0.17 6.25
CA ASN A 15 -12.21 0.48 7.34
C ASN A 15 -13.20 -0.48 8.04
N HIS A 16 -13.97 -1.27 7.28
CA HIS A 16 -15.02 -2.12 7.82
C HIS A 16 -14.50 -3.38 8.54
N VAL A 17 -13.47 -4.03 8.00
CA VAL A 17 -13.00 -5.34 8.49
C VAL A 17 -11.89 -5.20 9.52
N ILE A 18 -11.17 -4.06 9.56
CA ILE A 18 -9.99 -3.91 10.42
C ILE A 18 -10.21 -2.80 11.43
N ILE A 19 -10.50 -1.58 10.98
CA ILE A 19 -10.56 -0.43 11.90
C ILE A 19 -11.81 -0.50 12.77
N ILE A 20 -12.98 -0.80 12.20
CA ILE A 20 -14.24 -0.85 12.94
C ILE A 20 -14.27 -1.92 14.04
N PRO A 21 -13.92 -3.21 13.81
CA PRO A 21 -13.94 -4.21 14.88
C PRO A 21 -12.90 -3.93 15.96
N VAL A 22 -11.70 -3.47 15.61
CA VAL A 22 -10.66 -3.09 16.59
C VAL A 22 -11.13 -1.89 17.42
N LEU A 23 -11.73 -0.88 16.80
CA LEU A 23 -12.30 0.26 17.52
C LEU A 23 -13.51 -0.14 18.37
N LEU A 24 -14.35 -1.07 17.92
CA LEU A 24 -15.50 -1.59 18.67
C LEU A 24 -15.06 -2.42 19.88
N GLU A 25 -13.97 -3.19 19.75
CA GLU A 25 -13.39 -3.97 20.85
C GLU A 25 -12.78 -3.06 21.93
N ILE A 26 -12.12 -1.97 21.53
CA ILE A 26 -11.54 -0.98 22.45
C ILE A 26 -12.61 -0.05 23.05
N ALA A 27 -13.59 0.40 22.25
CA ALA A 27 -14.61 1.35 22.69
C ALA A 27 -15.81 0.69 23.40
N GLY A 28 -15.95 -0.63 23.29
CA GLY A 28 -17.01 -1.41 23.93
C GLY A 28 -18.42 -0.88 23.60
N ARG A 29 -19.32 -0.86 24.59
CA ARG A 29 -20.73 -0.46 24.42
C ARG A 29 -20.93 0.97 23.86
N ASN A 30 -19.93 1.85 23.98
CA ASN A 30 -20.06 3.26 23.60
C ASN A 30 -19.50 3.60 22.20
N ALA A 31 -19.08 2.60 21.42
CA ALA A 31 -18.55 2.77 20.08
C ALA A 31 -19.54 3.43 19.08
N TRP A 32 -20.85 3.35 19.34
CA TRP A 32 -21.85 4.03 18.52
C TRP A 32 -21.70 5.56 18.57
N ILE A 33 -21.17 6.11 19.67
CA ILE A 33 -20.97 7.55 19.84
C ILE A 33 -19.86 8.06 18.92
N SER A 34 -18.73 7.35 18.81
CA SER A 34 -17.66 7.74 17.88
C SER A 34 -18.09 7.63 16.42
N THR A 35 -18.96 6.66 16.11
CA THR A 35 -19.53 6.49 14.77
C THR A 35 -20.45 7.66 14.41
N VAL A 36 -21.31 8.09 15.33
CA VAL A 36 -22.19 9.25 15.13
C VAL A 36 -21.39 10.55 15.03
N ILE A 37 -20.38 10.76 15.89
CA ILE A 37 -19.49 11.92 15.80
C ILE A 37 -18.74 11.93 14.47
N GLY A 38 -18.21 10.79 14.03
CA GLY A 38 -17.54 10.64 12.74
C GLY A 38 -18.46 10.94 11.56
N LEU A 39 -19.72 10.50 11.62
CA LEU A 39 -20.73 10.80 10.61
C LEU A 39 -21.01 12.32 10.53
N ILE A 40 -21.17 12.98 11.68
CA ILE A 40 -21.41 14.43 11.74
C ILE A 40 -20.22 15.19 11.16
N LEU A 41 -18.99 14.79 11.52
CA LEU A 41 -17.76 15.40 11.02
C LEU A 41 -17.60 15.20 9.51
N LEU A 42 -17.95 14.02 8.99
CA LEU A 42 -17.93 13.71 7.55
C LEU A 42 -18.96 14.53 6.77
N VAL A 43 -20.19 14.65 7.31
CA VAL A 43 -21.24 15.47 6.72
C VAL A 43 -20.86 16.96 6.73
N MET A 44 -20.18 17.42 7.78
CA MET A 44 -19.61 18.78 7.84
C MET A 44 -18.47 18.98 6.82
N PHE A 45 -17.73 17.94 6.48
CA PHE A 45 -16.62 18.00 5.53
C PHE A 45 -17.07 17.95 4.05
N LEU A 46 -18.24 17.38 3.76
CA LEU A 46 -18.78 17.29 2.40
C LEU A 46 -18.93 18.65 1.69
N PRO A 47 -19.50 19.70 2.32
CA PRO A 47 -19.57 21.04 1.74
C PRO A 47 -18.18 21.61 1.38
N LEU A 48 -17.17 21.37 2.21
CA LEU A 48 -15.80 21.87 2.01
C LEU A 48 -15.17 21.30 0.72
N VAL A 49 -15.47 20.05 0.39
CA VAL A 49 -14.95 19.35 -0.81
C VAL A 49 -15.86 19.57 -2.02
N TYR A 50 -17.18 19.58 -1.82
CA TYR A 50 -18.16 19.72 -2.88
C TYR A 50 -18.15 21.12 -3.50
N PHE A 51 -17.95 22.17 -2.68
CA PHE A 51 -18.00 23.55 -3.15
C PHE A 51 -16.88 23.88 -4.16
N PRO A 52 -15.60 23.49 -3.93
CA PRO A 52 -14.54 23.60 -4.94
C PRO A 52 -14.83 22.78 -6.20
N ILE A 53 -15.31 21.55 -6.09
CA ILE A 53 -15.56 20.67 -7.24
C ILE A 53 -16.68 21.23 -8.13
N LYS A 54 -17.75 21.77 -7.53
CA LYS A 54 -18.86 22.37 -8.26
C LYS A 54 -18.47 23.69 -8.95
N GLN A 55 -17.55 24.44 -8.35
CA GLN A 55 -17.12 25.75 -8.85
C GLN A 55 -15.94 25.67 -9.82
N SER A 56 -15.14 24.61 -9.75
CA SER A 56 -13.96 24.34 -10.57
C SER A 56 -14.31 23.74 -11.93
N GLN A 57 -15.26 24.33 -12.68
CA GLN A 57 -15.72 23.86 -14.01
C GLN A 57 -14.55 23.55 -14.98
N GLN A 58 -13.96 22.35 -14.86
CA GLN A 58 -12.89 21.77 -15.67
C GLN A 58 -11.52 22.51 -15.66
N THR A 59 -11.28 23.48 -14.78
CA THR A 59 -9.92 24.03 -14.58
C THR A 59 -9.14 23.21 -13.55
N HIS A 60 -7.81 23.13 -13.70
CA HIS A 60 -6.95 22.46 -12.72
C HIS A 60 -7.18 23.07 -11.33
N ILE A 61 -7.42 22.22 -10.33
CA ILE A 61 -7.67 22.62 -8.93
C ILE A 61 -6.65 23.62 -8.38
N PHE A 62 -5.39 23.53 -8.83
CA PHE A 62 -4.33 24.48 -8.49
C PHE A 62 -4.56 25.88 -9.03
N GLN A 63 -5.13 26.00 -10.23
CA GLN A 63 -5.42 27.27 -10.88
C GLN A 63 -6.63 27.94 -10.22
N TRP A 64 -7.68 27.18 -9.91
CA TRP A 64 -8.82 27.67 -9.14
C TRP A 64 -8.42 28.15 -7.73
N LEU A 65 -7.55 27.39 -7.05
CA LEU A 65 -7.05 27.74 -5.72
C LEU A 65 -6.24 29.05 -5.73
N LYS A 66 -5.48 29.29 -6.80
CA LYS A 66 -4.71 30.53 -7.01
C LYS A 66 -5.61 31.75 -7.25
N GLU A 67 -6.73 31.57 -7.95
CA GLU A 67 -7.66 32.63 -8.34
C GLU A 67 -8.63 33.03 -7.21
N ASN A 68 -9.11 32.07 -6.39
CA ASN A 68 -10.12 32.33 -5.36
C ASN A 68 -9.55 32.65 -3.96
N THR A 69 -8.37 32.14 -3.63
CA THR A 69 -7.80 32.19 -2.25
C THR A 69 -6.49 32.97 -2.16
N GLY A 70 -5.94 33.45 -3.30
CA GLY A 70 -4.68 34.17 -3.39
C GLY A 70 -3.46 33.23 -3.56
N ALA A 71 -2.48 33.70 -4.34
CA ALA A 71 -1.28 32.95 -4.69
C ALA A 71 -0.47 32.36 -3.49
N PRO A 72 -0.21 33.10 -2.39
CA PRO A 72 0.60 32.55 -1.29
C PRO A 72 -0.12 31.43 -0.51
N ILE A 73 -1.44 31.54 -0.33
CA ILE A 73 -2.24 30.52 0.37
C ILE A 73 -2.35 29.25 -0.46
N ALA A 74 -2.50 29.39 -1.79
CA ALA A 74 -2.52 28.26 -2.71
C ALA A 74 -1.20 27.47 -2.69
N TYR A 75 -0.05 28.15 -2.73
CA TYR A 75 1.26 27.51 -2.63
C TYR A 75 1.50 26.88 -1.25
N PHE A 76 0.99 27.49 -0.17
CA PHE A 76 1.08 26.90 1.16
C PHE A 76 0.30 25.59 1.26
N ILE A 77 -0.97 25.56 0.82
CA ILE A 77 -1.80 24.35 0.80
C ILE A 77 -1.19 23.27 -0.09
N ALA A 78 -0.69 23.66 -1.27
CA ALA A 78 0.02 22.77 -2.17
C ALA A 78 1.28 22.15 -1.55
N SER A 79 2.09 22.97 -0.88
CA SER A 79 3.32 22.54 -0.21
C SER A 79 3.00 21.58 0.93
N VAL A 80 2.01 21.88 1.77
CA VAL A 80 1.54 20.99 2.85
C VAL A 80 1.06 19.64 2.28
N THR A 81 0.28 19.67 1.20
CA THR A 81 -0.21 18.44 0.54
C THR A 81 0.94 17.62 -0.05
N CYS A 82 1.92 18.29 -0.68
CA CYS A 82 3.11 17.65 -1.23
C CYS A 82 3.97 17.00 -0.13
N ILE A 83 4.21 17.72 0.97
CA ILE A 83 4.95 17.20 2.13
C ILE A 83 4.22 15.99 2.73
N TYR A 84 2.90 16.04 2.88
CA TYR A 84 2.10 14.92 3.36
C TYR A 84 2.25 13.68 2.45
N LEU A 85 2.16 13.86 1.13
CA LEU A 85 2.34 12.77 0.16
C LEU A 85 3.76 12.17 0.21
N LEU A 86 4.79 13.00 0.39
CA LEU A 86 6.18 12.53 0.51
C LEU A 86 6.40 11.75 1.81
N ILE A 87 5.86 12.22 2.93
CA ILE A 87 5.94 11.50 4.22
C ILE A 87 5.28 10.13 4.09
N VAL A 88 4.07 10.06 3.54
CA VAL A 88 3.36 8.79 3.32
C VAL A 88 4.16 7.87 2.40
N SER A 89 4.75 8.40 1.32
CA SER A 89 5.54 7.61 0.38
C SER A 89 6.80 7.02 1.03
N ILE A 90 7.53 7.80 1.84
CA ILE A 90 8.72 7.33 2.56
C ILE A 90 8.34 6.28 3.62
N VAL A 91 7.23 6.50 4.33
CA VAL A 91 6.72 5.55 5.33
C VAL A 91 6.34 4.21 4.67
N THR A 92 5.62 4.24 3.56
CA THR A 92 5.25 3.00 2.86
C THR A 92 6.44 2.25 2.29
N LEU A 93 7.47 2.95 1.80
CA LEU A 93 8.71 2.36 1.29
C LEU A 93 9.44 1.58 2.39
N LYS A 94 9.70 2.20 3.56
CA LYS A 94 10.40 1.53 4.66
C LYS A 94 9.63 0.28 5.12
N ASP A 95 8.32 0.38 5.24
CA ASP A 95 7.47 -0.65 5.83
C ASP A 95 7.41 -1.88 4.91
N THR A 96 7.20 -1.64 3.62
CA THR A 96 7.15 -2.71 2.62
C THR A 96 8.51 -3.37 2.41
N THR A 97 9.60 -2.59 2.43
CA THR A 97 10.96 -3.13 2.29
C THR A 97 11.32 -4.05 3.47
N ILE A 98 11.02 -3.63 4.70
CA ILE A 98 11.24 -4.45 5.91
C ILE A 98 10.42 -5.74 5.84
N MET A 99 9.12 -5.64 5.55
CA MET A 99 8.24 -6.81 5.52
C MET A 99 8.62 -7.82 4.43
N ILE A 100 8.97 -7.36 3.24
CA ILE A 100 9.36 -8.25 2.14
C ILE A 100 10.69 -8.93 2.45
N SER A 101 11.64 -8.20 3.05
CA SER A 101 12.92 -8.77 3.47
C SER A 101 12.72 -9.86 4.52
N LEU A 102 11.83 -9.63 5.50
CA LEU A 102 11.47 -10.64 6.49
C LEU A 102 10.85 -11.87 5.82
N PHE A 103 9.87 -11.69 4.93
CA PHE A 103 9.26 -12.82 4.22
C PHE A 103 10.26 -13.61 3.35
N GLU A 104 11.22 -12.94 2.71
CA GLU A 104 12.30 -13.59 1.95
C GLU A 104 13.20 -14.44 2.86
N ILE A 105 13.58 -13.94 4.03
CA ILE A 105 14.39 -14.69 5.01
C ILE A 105 13.61 -15.90 5.53
N PHE A 106 12.32 -15.74 5.82
CA PHE A 106 11.45 -16.84 6.26
C PHE A 106 11.28 -17.91 5.18
N LYS A 107 11.12 -17.50 3.92
CA LYS A 107 11.11 -18.40 2.77
C LYS A 107 12.40 -19.22 2.70
N GLU A 108 13.56 -18.55 2.77
CA GLU A 108 14.87 -19.22 2.69
C GLU A 108 15.12 -20.15 3.89
N ALA A 109 14.73 -19.74 5.10
CA ALA A 109 14.81 -20.58 6.29
C ALA A 109 13.89 -21.81 6.18
N GLY A 110 12.66 -21.63 5.68
CA GLY A 110 11.69 -22.71 5.47
C GLY A 110 12.17 -23.75 4.46
N MET A 111 12.85 -23.32 3.40
CA MET A 111 13.44 -24.20 2.38
C MET A 111 14.62 -25.04 2.92
N ARG A 112 15.31 -24.55 3.95
CA ARG A 112 16.47 -25.23 4.55
C ARG A 112 16.11 -26.21 5.68
N LEU A 113 14.89 -26.17 6.17
CA LEU A 113 14.39 -27.02 7.24
C LEU A 113 13.71 -28.28 6.68
N PRO A 114 13.66 -29.39 7.46
CA PRO A 114 12.83 -30.55 7.11
C PRO A 114 11.38 -30.14 6.88
N ILE A 115 10.70 -30.77 5.92
CA ILE A 115 9.37 -30.38 5.41
C ILE A 115 8.35 -30.13 6.55
N ALA A 116 8.32 -30.98 7.57
CA ALA A 116 7.42 -30.85 8.73
C ALA A 116 7.63 -29.54 9.53
N ILE A 117 8.89 -29.10 9.65
CA ILE A 117 9.27 -27.88 10.36
C ILE A 117 9.13 -26.67 9.44
N GLY A 118 9.50 -26.80 8.16
CA GLY A 118 9.37 -25.72 7.16
C GLY A 118 7.92 -25.26 6.95
N GLN A 119 6.96 -26.20 6.86
CA GLN A 119 5.54 -25.85 6.78
C GLN A 119 5.04 -25.11 8.03
N THR A 120 5.43 -25.60 9.21
CA THR A 120 5.07 -24.96 10.48
C THR A 120 5.65 -23.55 10.57
N LEU A 121 6.93 -23.36 10.22
CA LEU A 121 7.59 -22.06 10.21
C LEU A 121 6.91 -21.08 9.25
N SER A 122 6.48 -21.53 8.07
CA SER A 122 5.83 -20.67 7.08
C SER A 122 4.45 -20.19 7.56
N VAL A 123 3.63 -21.10 8.11
CA VAL A 123 2.28 -20.77 8.61
C VAL A 123 2.36 -19.90 9.87
N VAL A 124 3.15 -20.32 10.85
CA VAL A 124 3.28 -19.61 12.14
C VAL A 124 4.02 -18.29 11.95
N GLY A 125 5.09 -18.26 11.14
CA GLY A 125 5.82 -17.05 10.81
C GLY A 125 4.97 -16.03 10.09
N GLY A 126 4.21 -16.45 9.07
CA GLY A 126 3.31 -15.55 8.34
C GLY A 126 2.21 -14.95 9.24
N LEU A 127 1.60 -15.76 10.10
CA LEU A 127 0.53 -15.32 11.00
C LEU A 127 1.05 -14.41 12.12
N ILE A 128 2.09 -14.82 12.84
CA ILE A 128 2.61 -14.07 14.00
C ILE A 128 3.26 -12.77 13.54
N ILE A 129 4.08 -12.78 12.49
CA ILE A 129 4.73 -11.56 11.98
C ILE A 129 3.67 -10.64 11.37
N GLY A 130 2.71 -11.18 10.62
CA GLY A 130 1.62 -10.39 10.05
C GLY A 130 0.81 -9.69 11.14
N GLN A 131 0.42 -10.40 12.20
CA GLN A 131 -0.30 -9.82 13.33
C GLN A 131 0.55 -8.82 14.11
N ALA A 132 1.82 -9.14 14.37
CA ALA A 132 2.74 -8.20 15.02
C ALA A 132 2.95 -6.93 14.18
N ALA A 133 3.04 -7.04 12.86
CA ALA A 133 3.18 -5.91 11.94
C ALA A 133 1.97 -4.98 11.98
N ILE A 134 0.76 -5.54 12.04
CA ILE A 134 -0.49 -4.77 12.13
C ILE A 134 -0.56 -4.07 13.49
N ASN A 135 -0.31 -4.82 14.58
CA ASN A 135 -0.41 -4.30 15.95
C ASN A 135 0.67 -3.25 16.26
N ALA A 136 1.85 -3.38 15.66
CA ALA A 136 2.92 -2.39 15.76
C ALA A 136 2.69 -1.14 14.90
N GLY A 137 1.65 -1.12 14.07
CA GLY A 137 1.41 -0.03 13.11
C GLY A 137 2.46 0.05 11.99
N LEU A 138 3.22 -1.03 11.76
CA LEU A 138 4.25 -1.13 10.71
C LEU A 138 3.62 -1.29 9.33
N SER A 139 2.46 -1.93 9.20
CA SER A 139 1.76 -1.96 7.91
C SER A 139 0.28 -2.24 8.08
N GLY A 140 -0.50 -1.68 7.16
CA GLY A 140 -1.92 -1.99 7.06
C GLY A 140 -2.14 -3.46 6.64
N PRO A 141 -3.25 -4.10 7.02
CA PRO A 141 -3.50 -5.49 6.62
C PRO A 141 -3.62 -5.64 5.11
N GLY A 142 -4.15 -4.63 4.41
CA GLY A 142 -4.25 -4.63 2.94
C GLY A 142 -2.88 -4.71 2.27
N THR A 143 -1.90 -3.92 2.72
CA THR A 143 -0.53 -3.96 2.17
C THR A 143 0.15 -5.28 2.50
N LEU A 144 -0.07 -5.82 3.70
CA LEU A 144 0.45 -7.13 4.11
C LEU A 144 -0.08 -8.28 3.24
N VAL A 145 -1.38 -8.30 2.91
CA VAL A 145 -1.95 -9.33 2.03
C VAL A 145 -1.32 -9.28 0.63
N VAL A 146 -1.13 -8.08 0.07
CA VAL A 146 -0.48 -7.92 -1.24
C VAL A 146 0.98 -8.38 -1.19
N MET A 147 1.71 -8.03 -0.12
CA MET A 147 3.09 -8.48 0.07
C MET A 147 3.20 -10.01 0.21
N ALA A 148 2.37 -10.62 1.05
CA ALA A 148 2.34 -12.07 1.24
C ALA A 148 2.02 -12.81 -0.06
N THR A 149 1.02 -12.33 -0.81
CA THR A 149 0.66 -12.89 -2.12
C THR A 149 1.82 -12.80 -3.11
N SER A 150 2.52 -11.65 -3.15
CA SER A 150 3.69 -11.45 -4.01
C SER A 150 4.84 -12.40 -3.69
N VAL A 151 5.08 -12.67 -2.40
CA VAL A 151 6.10 -13.64 -1.96
C VAL A 151 5.67 -15.06 -2.32
N ILE A 152 4.41 -15.43 -2.07
CA ILE A 152 3.89 -16.77 -2.38
C ILE A 152 3.92 -17.04 -3.89
N ALA A 153 3.67 -16.03 -4.73
CA ALA A 153 3.79 -16.16 -6.17
C ALA A 153 5.20 -16.62 -6.59
N THR A 154 6.25 -16.29 -5.82
CA THR A 154 7.62 -16.77 -6.09
C THR A 154 7.75 -18.29 -6.02
N PHE A 155 6.93 -18.99 -5.23
CA PHE A 155 6.96 -20.46 -5.15
C PHE A 155 6.44 -21.16 -6.40
N THR A 156 5.76 -20.45 -7.32
CA THR A 156 5.40 -21.02 -8.62
C THR A 156 6.59 -21.13 -9.57
N LEU A 157 7.71 -20.47 -9.27
CA LEU A 157 8.94 -20.59 -10.05
C LEU A 157 9.65 -21.89 -9.71
N ALA A 158 9.75 -22.80 -10.69
CA ALA A 158 10.41 -24.10 -10.51
C ALA A 158 11.94 -24.01 -10.37
N ASN A 159 12.55 -22.90 -10.81
CA ASN A 159 14.00 -22.70 -10.79
C ASN A 159 14.40 -21.69 -9.69
N GLN A 160 15.20 -22.15 -8.73
CA GLN A 160 15.63 -21.35 -7.59
C GLN A 160 16.48 -20.14 -7.98
N SER A 161 17.27 -20.24 -9.05
CA SER A 161 18.04 -19.10 -9.57
C SER A 161 17.14 -18.00 -10.11
N LEU A 162 16.04 -18.37 -10.79
CA LEU A 162 15.02 -17.43 -11.26
C LEU A 162 14.25 -16.80 -10.09
N ALA A 163 13.98 -17.55 -9.03
CA ALA A 163 13.36 -17.03 -7.82
C ALA A 163 14.18 -15.90 -7.18
N GLY A 164 15.50 -16.05 -7.10
CA GLY A 164 16.40 -15.00 -6.60
C GLY A 164 16.40 -13.73 -7.47
N THR A 165 16.44 -13.89 -8.79
CA THR A 165 16.36 -12.75 -9.74
C THR A 165 15.04 -11.99 -9.62
N VAL A 166 13.91 -12.70 -9.51
CA VAL A 166 12.58 -12.08 -9.34
C VAL A 166 12.48 -11.31 -8.01
N SER A 167 13.09 -11.82 -6.94
CA SER A 167 13.15 -11.12 -5.66
C SER A 167 13.92 -9.80 -5.74
N ILE A 168 15.05 -9.75 -6.46
CA ILE A 168 15.81 -8.52 -6.69
C ILE A 168 15.01 -7.53 -7.54
N LEU A 169 14.38 -8.01 -8.63
CA LEU A 169 13.53 -7.18 -9.48
C LEU A 169 12.35 -6.58 -8.70
N ARG A 170 11.77 -7.32 -7.75
CA ARG A 170 10.69 -6.83 -6.88
C ARG A 170 11.13 -5.60 -6.08
N PHE A 171 12.32 -5.62 -5.50
CA PHE A 171 12.86 -4.46 -4.77
C PHE A 171 13.06 -3.24 -5.68
N ILE A 172 13.50 -3.45 -6.92
CA ILE A 172 13.65 -2.39 -7.92
C ILE A 172 12.28 -1.78 -8.28
N VAL A 173 11.27 -2.62 -8.55
CA VAL A 173 9.91 -2.19 -8.85
C VAL A 173 9.29 -1.42 -7.68
N LEU A 174 9.50 -1.88 -6.44
CA LEU A 174 9.01 -1.21 -5.23
C LEU A 174 9.66 0.15 -5.01
N ALA A 175 10.99 0.23 -5.12
CA ALA A 175 11.70 1.49 -4.99
C ALA A 175 11.23 2.50 -6.05
N ALA A 176 11.14 2.09 -7.32
CA ALA A 176 10.64 2.95 -8.39
C ALA A 176 9.19 3.40 -8.17
N SER A 177 8.31 2.48 -7.77
CA SER A 177 6.88 2.76 -7.53
C SER A 177 6.64 3.65 -6.31
N SER A 178 7.45 3.51 -5.26
CA SER A 178 7.32 4.34 -4.06
C SER A 178 7.77 5.80 -4.28
N MET A 179 8.74 6.05 -5.16
CA MET A 179 9.23 7.41 -5.43
C MET A 179 8.37 8.14 -6.46
N LEU A 180 7.90 7.43 -7.50
CA LEU A 180 7.18 8.02 -8.63
C LEU A 180 5.70 7.63 -8.70
N GLY A 181 5.20 6.87 -7.72
CA GLY A 181 3.83 6.36 -7.68
C GLY A 181 3.53 5.43 -8.87
N LEU A 182 2.35 5.64 -9.48
CA LEU A 182 1.88 4.86 -10.63
C LEU A 182 2.83 4.97 -11.84
N PHE A 183 3.47 6.13 -12.02
CA PHE A 183 4.42 6.33 -13.11
C PHE A 183 5.65 5.42 -12.96
N GLY A 184 6.17 5.29 -11.74
CA GLY A 184 7.28 4.38 -11.42
C GLY A 184 6.90 2.90 -11.59
N PHE A 185 5.66 2.54 -11.24
CA PHE A 185 5.14 1.19 -11.47
C PHE A 185 5.10 0.84 -12.96
N VAL A 186 4.54 1.72 -13.80
CA VAL A 186 4.45 1.48 -15.26
C VAL A 186 5.84 1.43 -15.88
N ALA A 187 6.73 2.37 -15.53
CA ALA A 187 8.10 2.40 -16.04
C ALA A 187 8.90 1.13 -15.67
N SER A 188 8.79 0.69 -14.42
CA SER A 188 9.45 -0.54 -13.95
C SER A 188 8.86 -1.80 -14.60
N MET A 189 7.57 -1.82 -14.94
CA MET A 189 6.99 -2.93 -15.70
C MET A 189 7.58 -3.03 -17.12
N PHE A 190 7.76 -1.91 -17.83
CA PHE A 190 8.45 -1.92 -19.11
C PHE A 190 9.91 -2.36 -18.99
N PHE A 191 10.60 -1.93 -17.94
CA PHE A 191 11.97 -2.37 -17.65
C PHE A 191 12.05 -3.90 -17.47
N VAL A 192 11.13 -4.49 -16.70
CA VAL A 192 11.06 -5.95 -16.52
C VAL A 192 10.76 -6.67 -17.83
N LEU A 193 9.85 -6.16 -18.66
CA LEU A 193 9.54 -6.75 -19.97
C LEU A 193 10.76 -6.76 -20.90
N ILE A 194 11.49 -5.64 -20.96
CA ILE A 194 12.73 -5.54 -21.75
C ILE A 194 13.79 -6.48 -21.20
N TYR A 195 13.92 -6.58 -19.88
CA TYR A 195 14.85 -7.50 -19.23
C TYR A 195 14.53 -8.95 -19.61
N VAL A 196 13.28 -9.37 -19.49
CA VAL A 196 12.84 -10.73 -19.84
C VAL A 196 12.98 -11.00 -21.34
N ALA A 197 12.71 -10.02 -22.21
CA ALA A 197 12.87 -10.16 -23.66
C ALA A 197 14.35 -10.28 -24.10
N ASN A 198 15.29 -9.73 -23.33
CA ASN A 198 16.73 -9.86 -23.56
C ASN A 198 17.34 -11.13 -22.93
N LEU A 199 16.58 -11.88 -22.12
CA LEU A 199 17.00 -13.21 -21.71
C LEU A 199 16.98 -14.11 -22.95
N THR A 200 18.13 -14.28 -23.59
CA THR A 200 18.31 -15.26 -24.66
C THR A 200 17.98 -16.63 -24.08
N SER A 201 16.95 -17.26 -24.64
CA SER A 201 16.57 -18.65 -24.35
C SER A 201 17.70 -19.57 -24.78
N PHE A 202 18.66 -19.80 -23.88
CA PHE A 202 19.54 -20.95 -24.00
C PHE A 202 18.70 -22.18 -23.65
N VAL A 203 18.21 -22.83 -24.70
CA VAL A 203 17.77 -24.22 -24.69
C VAL A 203 18.92 -25.10 -24.24
#